data_AF-A0A2G6HDK8-F1
#
_entry.id   AF-A0A2G6HDK8-F1
#
_cell.length_a   1.000
_cell.length_b   1.000
_cell.length_c   1.000
_cell.angle_alpha   90.00
_cell.angle_beta   90.00
_cell.angle_gamma   90.00
#
_symmetry.space_group_name_H-M   'P 1'
#
loop_
_entity.id
_entity.type
_entity.pdbx_description
1 polymer ?
#
loop_
_entity_poly.entity_id
_entity_poly.type
_entity_poly.pdbx_seq_one_letter_code
_entity_poly.pdbx_strand_id
1 'polypeptide(L)'
;MGFRVAERRASIGYWSFGLPGPSSRCLTLGDLLMRLFARSLATPSRITSGDVRSSRLLRLVAAGAIFALAAGCSNAAASDDGADPAATASATKQPPVILGSNVDDGATDVPVSRLVNVTAIHGELDEVTLTYSDPKEGRVDLRGKLADDGSSWSAEQRLEPATAYSLSVVARNGDGETTTETRSFTTHTLSDSDQVTAAVSMNGNTVGIAMPVIISFSKPIKNKIDVERSLEVISDPPQPGGWGWFRDNEIHYRPVEYWKPGTTVKVNANINGIDVGKGRYGRSDAKGSFTVRPVATTARADVGSTHQMEVFQNGELVRTVPISGGRAGDATRDGIKVIIEKRDHMVMDAETIGIEKDDPDYYNTPVDWAMRVTWSGEFIHSAPWSVGSQGRANVSHGCTNVSPANGEWLFENLRIGDPVEFVGSGRPLKRGNGWTDWNISFEEFVSHSALTPGDPDIVY
;
A
#
# COMPACT_ATOMS: atom_id res chain seq x y z
N MET A 1 54.96 -42.32 44.82
CA MET A 1 54.70 -42.15 43.37
C MET A 1 53.41 -42.89 43.03
N GLY A 2 52.30 -42.20 42.84
CA GLY A 2 51.01 -42.80 42.49
C GLY A 2 50.55 -42.33 41.11
N PHE A 3 50.32 -43.27 40.19
CA PHE A 3 49.71 -43.05 38.89
C PHE A 3 48.18 -42.97 39.03
N ARG A 4 47.56 -41.97 38.39
CA ARG A 4 46.15 -42.04 37.97
C ARG A 4 46.00 -41.42 36.59
N VAL A 5 45.64 -42.29 35.64
CA VAL A 5 45.13 -41.98 34.31
C VAL A 5 43.65 -41.60 34.47
N ALA A 6 43.21 -40.52 33.82
CA ALA A 6 41.80 -40.14 33.74
C ALA A 6 41.37 -40.11 32.27
N GLU A 7 40.51 -41.08 31.92
CA GLU A 7 39.76 -41.15 30.67
C GLU A 7 38.73 -40.01 30.59
N ARG A 8 38.57 -39.38 29.42
CA ARG A 8 37.38 -38.59 29.08
C ARG A 8 36.64 -39.27 27.95
N ARG A 9 35.46 -39.81 28.26
CA ARG A 9 34.47 -40.30 27.30
C ARG A 9 33.63 -39.14 26.77
N ALA A 10 33.43 -39.15 25.45
CA ALA A 10 32.46 -38.34 24.74
C ALA A 10 31.03 -38.77 25.10
N SER A 11 30.11 -37.81 25.23
CA SER A 11 28.68 -38.04 25.37
C SER A 11 27.95 -37.19 24.34
N ILE A 12 27.30 -37.89 23.40
CA ILE A 12 26.37 -37.38 22.40
C ILE A 12 25.05 -37.06 23.13
N GLY A 13 24.52 -35.84 22.97
CA GLY A 13 23.26 -35.42 23.56
C GLY A 13 22.27 -34.97 22.50
N TYR A 14 21.32 -35.85 22.17
CA TYR A 14 20.03 -35.49 21.56
C TYR A 14 19.12 -34.91 22.64
N TRP A 15 18.45 -33.78 22.37
CA TRP A 15 17.33 -33.32 23.19
C TRP A 15 16.20 -32.72 22.34
N SER A 16 15.02 -33.33 22.46
CA SER A 16 13.73 -32.80 22.03
C SER A 16 12.82 -32.61 23.25
N PHE A 17 12.15 -31.45 23.27
CA PHE A 17 10.91 -31.02 23.94
C PHE A 17 10.61 -31.33 25.42
N GLY A 18 10.31 -30.25 26.17
CA GLY A 18 9.55 -30.25 27.42
C GLY A 18 8.92 -28.88 27.71
N LEU A 19 7.59 -28.82 27.74
CA LEU A 19 6.76 -27.68 28.19
C LEU A 19 6.82 -27.51 29.72
N PRO A 20 6.61 -26.29 30.26
CA PRO A 20 6.10 -26.13 31.62
C PRO A 20 4.69 -25.50 31.66
N GLY A 21 3.86 -26.02 32.58
CA GLY A 21 2.54 -25.51 32.96
C GLY A 21 2.59 -24.28 33.90
N PRO A 22 1.42 -23.82 34.41
CA PRO A 22 1.07 -22.41 34.41
C PRO A 22 1.51 -21.67 35.67
N SER A 23 2.11 -20.51 35.49
CA SER A 23 2.29 -19.48 36.53
C SER A 23 1.70 -18.17 36.03
N SER A 24 0.79 -17.60 36.81
CA SER A 24 0.06 -16.35 36.60
C SER A 24 0.90 -15.24 35.95
N ARG A 25 0.47 -14.75 34.78
CA ARG A 25 1.04 -13.56 34.13
C ARG A 25 -0.07 -12.65 33.65
N CYS A 26 0.07 -11.37 33.98
CA CYS A 26 -0.68 -10.25 33.43
C CYS A 26 -0.68 -10.32 31.90
N LEU A 27 -1.86 -10.25 31.30
CA LEU A 27 -2.03 -10.12 29.86
C LEU A 27 -1.47 -8.76 29.42
N THR A 28 -0.49 -8.75 28.53
CA THR A 28 -0.06 -7.56 27.82
C THR A 28 -0.92 -7.37 26.56
N LEU A 29 -1.03 -6.14 26.08
CA LEU A 29 -1.89 -5.73 24.96
C LEU A 29 -1.66 -6.55 23.66
N GLY A 30 -0.48 -7.19 23.51
CA GLY A 30 -0.15 -8.07 22.40
C GLY A 30 -0.92 -9.40 22.37
N ASP A 31 -1.31 -9.95 23.52
CA ASP A 31 -2.07 -11.23 23.58
C ASP A 31 -3.54 -11.06 23.15
N LEU A 32 -4.05 -9.82 23.14
CA LEU A 32 -5.41 -9.49 22.70
C LEU A 32 -5.51 -9.43 21.16
N LEU A 33 -4.44 -9.01 20.47
CA LEU A 33 -4.39 -8.88 19.02
C LEU A 33 -4.35 -10.23 18.29
N MET A 34 -3.65 -11.24 18.83
CA MET A 34 -3.65 -12.58 18.22
C MET A 34 -5.00 -13.31 18.33
N ARG A 35 -5.85 -12.95 19.30
CA ARG A 35 -7.16 -13.61 19.49
C ARG A 35 -8.26 -13.07 18.56
N LEU A 36 -8.06 -11.91 17.94
CA LEU A 36 -8.97 -11.35 16.94
C LEU A 36 -8.74 -11.92 15.54
N PHE A 37 -7.59 -12.52 15.26
CA PHE A 37 -7.25 -13.11 13.96
C PHE A 37 -7.68 -14.59 13.77
N ALA A 38 -8.24 -15.25 14.80
CA ALA A 38 -8.60 -16.68 14.74
C ALA A 38 -10.12 -16.97 14.67
N ARG A 39 -10.96 -15.98 14.38
CA ARG A 39 -12.42 -16.16 14.21
C ARG A 39 -12.94 -15.53 12.92
N SER A 40 -12.40 -15.95 11.78
CA SER A 40 -13.15 -16.00 10.53
C SER A 40 -12.37 -16.92 9.61
N LEU A 41 -12.90 -18.12 9.37
CA LEU A 41 -12.72 -18.97 8.17
C LEU A 41 -13.09 -20.43 8.50
N ALA A 42 -14.36 -20.75 8.25
CA ALA A 42 -14.91 -22.08 7.96
C ALA A 42 -16.33 -21.81 7.40
N THR A 43 -16.81 -22.21 6.22
CA THR A 43 -16.48 -23.30 5.27
C THR A 43 -17.22 -22.97 3.95
N PRO A 44 -16.75 -23.33 2.74
CA PRO A 44 -17.56 -23.23 1.53
C PRO A 44 -18.38 -24.52 1.33
N SER A 45 -19.70 -24.41 1.15
CA SER A 45 -20.53 -25.54 0.71
C SER A 45 -20.65 -25.56 -0.81
N ARG A 46 -20.26 -26.69 -1.40
CA ARG A 46 -20.36 -27.03 -2.82
C ARG A 46 -21.80 -26.93 -3.32
N ILE A 47 -21.99 -26.28 -4.46
CA ILE A 47 -23.19 -26.42 -5.29
C ILE A 47 -22.92 -27.55 -6.29
N THR A 48 -23.72 -28.61 -6.24
CA THR A 48 -23.85 -29.60 -7.31
C THR A 48 -25.26 -29.51 -7.88
N SER A 49 -25.32 -29.35 -9.18
CA SER A 49 -26.50 -29.41 -10.04
C SER A 49 -27.12 -30.82 -10.08
N GLY A 50 -28.44 -30.87 -10.20
CA GLY A 50 -29.20 -32.10 -10.46
C GLY A 50 -30.71 -31.82 -10.58
N ASP A 51 -31.19 -31.86 -11.82
CA ASP A 51 -32.60 -31.77 -12.22
C ASP A 51 -33.51 -32.81 -11.53
N VAL A 52 -34.81 -32.49 -11.38
CA VAL A 52 -35.97 -33.24 -11.94
C VAL A 52 -37.29 -32.84 -11.24
N ARG A 53 -38.19 -32.25 -12.06
CA ARG A 53 -39.66 -32.37 -12.16
C ARG A 53 -40.58 -32.49 -10.92
N SER A 54 -41.55 -31.57 -10.93
CA SER A 54 -43.00 -31.76 -10.73
C SER A 54 -43.56 -32.26 -9.38
N SER A 55 -44.41 -31.43 -8.75
CA SER A 55 -45.84 -31.77 -8.54
C SER A 55 -46.58 -30.62 -7.85
N ARG A 56 -47.82 -30.39 -8.31
CA ARG A 56 -48.85 -29.51 -7.72
C ARG A 56 -49.52 -30.20 -6.51
N LEU A 57 -50.32 -29.40 -5.78
CA LEU A 57 -51.40 -29.74 -4.82
C LEU A 57 -50.93 -30.03 -3.37
N LEU A 58 -51.64 -29.73 -2.28
CA LEU A 58 -52.83 -28.92 -1.94
C LEU A 58 -53.01 -29.06 -0.39
N ARG A 59 -53.38 -27.96 0.30
CA ARG A 59 -54.16 -27.85 1.59
C ARG A 59 -53.70 -28.56 2.89
N LEU A 60 -53.68 -27.78 3.98
CA LEU A 60 -54.49 -27.87 5.24
C LEU A 60 -53.85 -26.94 6.30
N VAL A 61 -54.43 -25.77 6.63
CA VAL A 61 -55.43 -25.48 7.69
C VAL A 61 -55.06 -26.02 9.08
N ALA A 62 -54.76 -25.09 10.00
CA ALA A 62 -55.03 -25.24 11.43
C ALA A 62 -55.49 -23.88 11.99
N ALA A 63 -56.69 -23.89 12.57
CA ALA A 63 -57.38 -22.77 13.17
C ALA A 63 -57.06 -22.65 14.67
N GLY A 64 -57.19 -21.45 15.22
CA GLY A 64 -57.29 -21.19 16.66
C GLY A 64 -58.07 -19.89 16.89
N ALA A 65 -59.28 -20.03 17.43
CA ALA A 65 -60.24 -18.95 17.70
C ALA A 65 -60.69 -19.01 19.16
N ILE A 66 -60.90 -17.85 19.80
CA ILE A 66 -61.72 -17.57 21.01
C ILE A 66 -62.13 -16.08 20.91
N PHE A 67 -63.34 -15.66 20.46
CA PHE A 67 -64.67 -15.47 21.14
C PHE A 67 -64.63 -14.67 22.47
N ALA A 68 -65.40 -13.60 22.73
CA ALA A 68 -66.88 -13.44 22.68
C ALA A 68 -67.27 -11.95 22.96
N LEU A 69 -68.20 -11.31 22.20
CA LEU A 69 -69.63 -10.98 22.48
C LEU A 69 -69.87 -9.81 23.47
N ALA A 70 -70.84 -8.88 23.37
CA ALA A 70 -72.04 -8.60 22.56
C ALA A 70 -72.33 -7.06 22.69
N ALA A 71 -73.17 -6.36 21.92
CA ALA A 71 -74.59 -6.58 21.62
C ALA A 71 -75.03 -5.73 20.41
N GLY A 72 -76.02 -6.23 19.67
CA GLY A 72 -76.64 -5.53 18.53
C GLY A 72 -77.98 -4.89 18.88
N CYS A 73 -78.52 -4.15 17.90
CA CYS A 73 -79.94 -4.10 17.56
C CYS A 73 -80.09 -3.61 16.11
N SER A 74 -81.09 -4.12 15.41
CA SER A 74 -81.31 -4.02 13.97
C SER A 74 -82.43 -3.04 13.60
N ASN A 75 -82.32 -2.48 12.39
CA ASN A 75 -83.32 -1.94 11.46
C ASN A 75 -84.44 -1.00 11.93
N ALA A 76 -84.43 0.22 11.39
CA ALA A 76 -85.62 0.86 10.80
C ALA A 76 -85.19 1.81 9.67
N ALA A 77 -85.84 1.68 8.52
CA ALA A 77 -85.70 2.59 7.39
C ALA A 77 -86.31 3.96 7.71
N ALA A 78 -85.56 5.02 7.44
CA ALA A 78 -86.10 6.35 7.17
C ALA A 78 -85.10 7.09 6.28
N SER A 79 -85.57 7.49 5.12
CA SER A 79 -84.92 8.39 4.18
C SER A 79 -84.63 9.71 4.89
N ASP A 80 -83.37 10.14 4.88
CA ASP A 80 -83.01 11.53 5.11
C ASP A 80 -81.81 11.89 4.23
N ASP A 81 -82.03 12.89 3.37
CA ASP A 81 -81.05 13.48 2.48
C ASP A 81 -80.02 14.25 3.31
N GLY A 82 -79.00 13.53 3.81
CA GLY A 82 -77.85 14.10 4.50
C GLY A 82 -76.61 13.93 3.65
N ALA A 83 -76.27 14.95 2.86
CA ALA A 83 -74.99 15.06 2.19
C ALA A 83 -73.86 14.93 3.22
N ASP A 84 -73.13 13.82 3.17
CA ASP A 84 -71.84 13.67 3.83
C ASP A 84 -70.87 14.62 3.12
N PRO A 85 -70.33 15.67 3.77
CA PRO A 85 -69.26 16.42 3.15
C PRO A 85 -68.07 15.49 3.16
N ALA A 86 -67.83 14.85 2.01
CA ALA A 86 -66.54 14.25 1.70
C ALA A 86 -65.49 15.30 2.07
N ALA A 87 -64.80 15.05 3.18
CA ALA A 87 -63.63 15.81 3.54
C ALA A 87 -62.63 15.54 2.42
N THR A 88 -62.64 16.43 1.41
CA THR A 88 -61.52 16.64 0.52
C THR A 88 -60.36 17.01 1.44
N ALA A 89 -59.61 16.00 1.87
CA ALA A 89 -58.26 16.20 2.33
C ALA A 89 -57.53 16.83 1.14
N SER A 90 -57.48 18.15 1.11
CA SER A 90 -56.60 18.88 0.21
C SER A 90 -55.21 18.32 0.46
N ALA A 91 -54.69 17.54 -0.48
CA ALA A 91 -53.32 17.09 -0.46
C ALA A 91 -52.47 18.35 -0.30
N THR A 92 -51.80 18.48 0.85
CA THR A 92 -50.93 19.62 1.11
C THR A 92 -49.74 19.50 0.17
N LYS A 93 -49.65 20.45 -0.78
CA LYS A 93 -48.54 20.55 -1.74
C LYS A 93 -47.21 20.47 -1.01
N GLN A 94 -46.32 19.59 -1.46
CA GLN A 94 -44.97 19.46 -0.92
C GLN A 94 -44.18 20.75 -1.18
N PRO A 95 -43.31 21.16 -0.24
CA PRO A 95 -42.43 22.30 -0.46
C PRO A 95 -41.52 22.10 -1.69
N PRO A 96 -41.10 23.18 -2.37
CA PRO A 96 -40.10 23.09 -3.43
C PRO A 96 -38.76 22.63 -2.85
N VAL A 97 -37.93 22.00 -3.70
CA VAL A 97 -36.58 21.57 -3.29
C VAL A 97 -35.72 22.80 -3.03
N ILE A 98 -34.94 22.77 -1.96
CA ILE A 98 -33.89 23.74 -1.68
C ILE A 98 -32.55 23.07 -1.93
N LEU A 99 -31.77 23.61 -2.86
CA LEU A 99 -30.45 23.10 -3.21
C LEU A 99 -29.35 23.85 -2.44
N GLY A 100 -28.47 23.08 -1.82
CA GLY A 100 -27.24 23.57 -1.17
C GLY A 100 -26.01 23.09 -1.91
N SER A 101 -24.98 23.93 -2.01
CA SER A 101 -23.67 23.56 -2.55
C SER A 101 -22.56 24.23 -1.75
N ASN A 102 -21.40 23.59 -1.64
CA ASN A 102 -20.20 24.18 -1.03
C ASN A 102 -19.36 25.03 -2.02
N VAL A 103 -19.92 25.30 -3.20
CA VAL A 103 -19.43 26.29 -4.16
C VAL A 103 -20.57 27.24 -4.55
N ASP A 104 -20.27 28.53 -4.45
CA ASP A 104 -21.21 29.60 -4.82
C ASP A 104 -21.16 29.83 -6.34
N ASP A 105 -22.28 30.28 -6.90
CA ASP A 105 -22.31 30.69 -8.31
C ASP A 105 -21.51 31.97 -8.52
N GLY A 106 -20.72 31.99 -9.60
CA GLY A 106 -19.77 33.05 -9.92
C GLY A 106 -18.54 33.08 -9.01
N ALA A 107 -18.35 32.11 -8.11
CA ALA A 107 -17.19 32.07 -7.23
C ALA A 107 -15.89 32.03 -8.03
N THR A 108 -14.91 32.82 -7.58
CA THR A 108 -13.55 32.79 -8.10
C THR A 108 -12.60 32.31 -7.01
N ASP A 109 -11.43 31.84 -7.43
CA ASP A 109 -10.39 31.39 -6.51
C ASP A 109 -10.80 30.20 -5.62
N VAL A 110 -11.66 29.32 -6.13
CA VAL A 110 -12.08 28.11 -5.41
C VAL A 110 -10.86 27.20 -5.17
N PRO A 111 -10.59 26.77 -3.93
CA PRO A 111 -9.43 25.92 -3.64
C PRO A 111 -9.48 24.61 -4.43
N VAL A 112 -8.36 24.24 -5.05
CA VAL A 112 -8.24 22.97 -5.81
C VAL A 112 -8.45 21.74 -4.93
N SER A 113 -8.18 21.86 -3.62
CA SER A 113 -8.37 20.78 -2.64
C SER A 113 -9.82 20.48 -2.31
N ARG A 114 -10.77 21.27 -2.81
CA ARG A 114 -12.19 21.12 -2.54
C ARG A 114 -12.77 19.91 -3.29
N LEU A 115 -13.43 19.03 -2.54
CA LEU A 115 -14.41 18.10 -3.09
C LEU A 115 -15.77 18.80 -3.11
N VAL A 116 -16.36 18.92 -4.29
CA VAL A 116 -17.67 19.58 -4.44
C VAL A 116 -18.75 18.70 -3.83
N ASN A 117 -19.62 19.28 -3.02
CA ASN A 117 -20.76 18.60 -2.41
C ASN A 117 -22.04 19.38 -2.69
N VAL A 118 -23.10 18.65 -3.02
CA VAL A 118 -24.44 19.17 -3.29
C VAL A 118 -25.43 18.47 -2.36
N THR A 119 -26.43 19.20 -1.90
CA THR A 119 -27.48 18.69 -1.00
C THR A 119 -28.85 19.15 -1.49
N ALA A 120 -29.86 18.32 -1.27
CA ALA A 120 -31.27 18.65 -1.48
C ALA A 120 -32.01 18.60 -0.15
N ILE A 121 -32.79 19.64 0.14
CA ILE A 121 -33.75 19.68 1.24
C ILE A 121 -35.15 19.71 0.63
N HIS A 122 -36.10 19.00 1.23
CA HIS A 122 -37.47 18.84 0.71
C HIS A 122 -37.57 18.08 -0.62
N GLY A 123 -36.54 17.30 -0.96
CA GLY A 123 -36.51 16.50 -2.18
C GLY A 123 -35.25 15.66 -2.29
N GLU A 124 -35.08 15.06 -3.46
CA GLU A 124 -33.96 14.19 -3.83
C GLU A 124 -33.28 14.75 -5.08
N LEU A 125 -31.98 14.52 -5.20
CA LEU A 125 -31.19 14.83 -6.39
C LEU A 125 -31.43 13.72 -7.44
N ASP A 126 -31.85 14.10 -8.64
CA ASP A 126 -32.03 13.20 -9.77
C ASP A 126 -30.76 13.11 -10.63
N GLU A 127 -30.14 14.26 -10.91
CA GLU A 127 -28.94 14.35 -11.75
C GLU A 127 -28.01 15.45 -11.20
N VAL A 128 -26.72 15.13 -11.09
CA VAL A 128 -25.68 16.09 -10.74
C VAL A 128 -24.52 15.94 -11.71
N THR A 129 -24.24 17.01 -12.45
CA THR A 129 -23.23 17.02 -13.50
C THR A 129 -22.26 18.17 -13.24
N LEU A 130 -21.03 17.82 -12.83
CA LEU A 130 -19.94 18.76 -12.62
C LEU A 130 -18.93 18.63 -13.75
N THR A 131 -18.67 19.70 -14.49
CA THR A 131 -17.94 19.62 -15.76
C THR A 131 -16.93 20.74 -15.93
N TYR A 132 -15.88 20.48 -16.70
CA TYR A 132 -14.94 21.50 -17.17
C TYR A 132 -14.48 21.18 -18.60
N SER A 133 -13.78 22.13 -19.23
CA SER A 133 -13.16 21.94 -20.54
C SER A 133 -11.67 21.72 -20.39
N ASP A 134 -11.20 20.53 -20.73
CA ASP A 134 -9.80 20.19 -20.85
C ASP A 134 -9.30 20.45 -22.30
N PRO A 135 -8.13 21.09 -22.50
CA PRO A 135 -7.61 21.35 -23.84
C PRO A 135 -7.31 20.11 -24.70
N LYS A 136 -7.07 18.95 -24.07
CA LYS A 136 -6.73 17.70 -24.75
C LYS A 136 -7.94 16.78 -24.89
N GLU A 137 -8.76 16.70 -23.85
CA GLU A 137 -9.88 15.75 -23.77
C GLU A 137 -11.24 16.36 -24.16
N GLY A 138 -11.33 17.70 -24.23
CA GLY A 138 -12.58 18.39 -24.48
C GLY A 138 -13.42 18.52 -23.22
N ARG A 139 -14.73 18.28 -23.29
CA ARG A 139 -15.58 18.31 -22.09
C ARG A 139 -15.29 17.09 -21.22
N VAL A 140 -14.93 17.34 -19.97
CA VAL A 140 -14.71 16.33 -18.94
C VAL A 140 -15.78 16.46 -17.87
N ASP A 141 -16.43 15.35 -17.55
CA ASP A 141 -17.40 15.25 -16.46
C ASP A 141 -16.70 14.63 -15.24
N LEU A 142 -16.64 15.37 -14.13
CA LEU A 142 -16.09 14.86 -12.86
C LEU A 142 -17.06 13.86 -12.25
N ARG A 143 -16.52 12.70 -11.89
CA ARG A 143 -17.30 11.68 -11.21
C ARG A 143 -17.69 12.14 -9.82
N GLY A 144 -18.85 11.68 -9.39
CA GLY A 144 -19.28 11.81 -8.01
C GLY A 144 -20.30 10.74 -7.65
N LYS A 145 -20.52 10.61 -6.35
CA LYS A 145 -21.38 9.60 -5.76
C LYS A 145 -22.61 10.26 -5.16
N LEU A 146 -23.78 9.78 -5.59
CA LEU A 146 -25.07 10.11 -4.97
C LEU A 146 -25.28 9.23 -3.73
N ALA A 147 -25.80 9.82 -2.65
CA ALA A 147 -26.22 9.09 -1.46
C ALA A 147 -27.43 8.19 -1.77
N ASP A 148 -27.56 7.07 -1.07
CA ASP A 148 -28.62 6.08 -1.32
C ASP A 148 -30.04 6.66 -1.11
N ASP A 149 -30.16 7.70 -0.28
CA ASP A 149 -31.39 8.44 -0.01
C ASP A 149 -31.62 9.63 -0.95
N GLY A 150 -30.73 9.85 -1.93
CA GLY A 150 -30.80 10.94 -2.89
C GLY A 150 -30.58 12.34 -2.29
N SER A 151 -30.32 12.47 -1.00
CA SER A 151 -30.25 13.77 -0.31
C SER A 151 -28.97 14.57 -0.61
N SER A 152 -27.92 13.88 -1.06
CA SER A 152 -26.61 14.51 -1.30
C SER A 152 -25.80 13.82 -2.39
N TRP A 153 -24.93 14.59 -3.02
CA TRP A 153 -23.95 14.13 -4.00
C TRP A 153 -22.58 14.69 -3.65
N SER A 154 -21.55 13.87 -3.70
CA SER A 154 -20.16 14.29 -3.47
C SER A 154 -19.27 13.91 -4.64
N ALA A 155 -18.47 14.86 -5.12
CA ALA A 155 -17.45 14.60 -6.12
C ALA A 155 -16.45 13.57 -5.59
N GLU A 156 -16.01 12.65 -6.46
CA GLU A 156 -14.97 11.67 -6.17
C GLU A 156 -13.57 12.20 -6.50
N GLN A 157 -13.51 13.31 -7.24
CA GLN A 157 -12.28 13.92 -7.72
C GLN A 157 -12.20 15.38 -7.27
N ARG A 158 -10.98 15.82 -6.99
CA ARG A 158 -10.66 17.23 -6.70
C ARG A 158 -10.59 18.05 -7.99
N LEU A 159 -10.50 19.36 -7.83
CA LEU A 159 -10.60 20.30 -8.94
C LEU A 159 -9.23 20.59 -9.55
N GLU A 160 -9.20 20.81 -10.86
CA GLU A 160 -8.01 21.24 -11.60
C GLU A 160 -7.73 22.73 -11.35
N PRO A 161 -6.46 23.16 -11.31
CA PRO A 161 -6.10 24.56 -11.13
C PRO A 161 -6.48 25.42 -12.34
N ALA A 162 -6.70 26.72 -12.12
CA ALA A 162 -7.00 27.72 -13.15
C ALA A 162 -8.10 27.31 -14.15
N THR A 163 -9.10 26.58 -13.66
CA THR A 163 -10.11 25.92 -14.48
C THR A 163 -11.50 26.47 -14.16
N ALA A 164 -12.29 26.71 -15.21
CA ALA A 164 -13.70 27.08 -15.08
C ALA A 164 -14.57 25.83 -15.09
N TYR A 165 -15.42 25.69 -14.07
CA TYR A 165 -16.35 24.58 -13.90
C TYR A 165 -17.80 25.03 -14.08
N SER A 166 -18.63 24.11 -14.55
CA SER A 166 -20.09 24.23 -14.54
C SER A 166 -20.70 23.05 -13.79
N LEU A 167 -21.48 23.36 -12.76
CA LEU A 167 -22.26 22.42 -11.96
C LEU A 167 -23.73 22.58 -12.35
N SER A 168 -24.35 21.53 -12.87
CA SER A 168 -25.79 21.46 -13.13
C SER A 168 -26.43 20.44 -12.22
N VAL A 169 -27.53 20.81 -11.58
CA VAL A 169 -28.25 19.99 -10.60
C VAL A 169 -29.71 19.95 -10.97
N VAL A 170 -30.27 18.76 -11.10
CA VAL A 170 -31.69 18.50 -11.22
C VAL A 170 -32.15 17.74 -9.98
N ALA A 171 -33.19 18.25 -9.33
CA ALA A 171 -33.77 17.64 -8.15
C ALA A 171 -35.29 17.68 -8.22
N ARG A 172 -35.94 16.81 -7.46
CA ARG A 172 -37.41 16.69 -7.42
C ARG A 172 -37.93 16.64 -5.99
N ASN A 173 -39.09 17.26 -5.75
CA ASN A 173 -39.77 17.15 -4.47
C ASN A 173 -40.69 15.91 -4.42
N GLY A 174 -41.36 15.71 -3.28
CA GLY A 174 -42.28 14.58 -3.09
C GLY A 174 -43.52 14.57 -3.99
N ASP A 175 -43.86 15.71 -4.62
CA ASP A 175 -44.94 15.81 -5.61
C ASP A 175 -44.44 15.54 -7.05
N GLY A 176 -43.14 15.31 -7.23
CA GLY A 176 -42.49 15.12 -8.54
C GLY A 176 -42.21 16.43 -9.28
N GLU A 177 -42.35 17.60 -8.64
CA GLU A 177 -41.97 18.88 -9.24
C GLU A 177 -40.45 19.03 -9.25
N THR A 178 -39.90 19.30 -10.44
CA THR A 178 -38.45 19.42 -10.65
C THR A 178 -37.94 20.84 -10.42
N THR A 179 -36.79 20.97 -9.79
CA THR A 179 -35.99 22.20 -9.66
C THR A 179 -34.64 21.97 -10.33
N THR A 180 -34.22 22.93 -11.14
CA THR A 180 -32.92 22.90 -11.83
C THR A 180 -32.12 24.13 -11.46
N GLU A 181 -30.89 23.93 -11.02
CA GLU A 181 -29.92 25.00 -10.80
C GLU A 181 -28.64 24.73 -11.57
N THR A 182 -28.06 25.80 -12.11
CA THR A 182 -26.72 25.77 -12.69
C THR A 182 -25.85 26.77 -11.95
N ARG A 183 -24.62 26.37 -11.64
CA ARG A 183 -23.59 27.21 -11.03
C ARG A 183 -22.34 27.16 -11.87
N SER A 184 -21.61 28.26 -11.89
CA SER A 184 -20.30 28.38 -12.51
C SER A 184 -19.29 28.89 -11.49
N PHE A 185 -18.05 28.41 -11.54
CA PHE A 185 -16.99 28.91 -10.69
C PHE A 185 -15.63 28.70 -11.33
N THR A 186 -14.62 29.44 -10.86
CA THR A 186 -13.22 29.27 -11.28
C THR A 186 -12.32 28.91 -10.11
N THR A 187 -11.36 28.03 -10.37
CA THR A 187 -10.44 27.54 -9.35
C THR A 187 -9.18 28.39 -9.23
N HIS A 188 -8.55 28.26 -8.06
CA HIS A 188 -7.26 28.88 -7.76
C HIS A 188 -6.22 28.53 -8.82
N THR A 189 -5.39 29.51 -9.19
CA THR A 189 -4.29 29.32 -10.14
C THR A 189 -3.05 28.86 -9.41
N LEU A 190 -2.46 27.74 -9.84
CA LEU A 190 -1.22 27.22 -9.28
C LEU A 190 -0.07 27.37 -10.28
N SER A 191 1.07 27.87 -9.80
CA SER A 191 2.32 27.83 -10.56
C SER A 191 2.94 26.42 -10.54
N ASP A 192 3.94 26.15 -11.38
CA ASP A 192 4.71 24.90 -11.29
C ASP A 192 5.46 24.77 -9.94
N SER A 193 5.83 25.89 -9.29
CA SER A 193 6.41 25.87 -7.95
C SER A 193 5.42 25.45 -6.87
N ASP A 194 4.13 25.63 -7.10
CA ASP A 194 3.06 25.26 -6.16
C ASP A 194 2.61 23.80 -6.36
N GLN A 195 3.18 23.09 -7.33
CA GLN A 195 2.76 21.75 -7.69
C GLN A 195 3.81 20.69 -7.34
N VAL A 196 3.35 19.52 -6.88
CA VAL A 196 4.18 18.35 -6.55
C VAL A 196 3.73 17.15 -7.37
N THR A 197 4.68 16.45 -7.95
CA THR A 197 4.47 15.21 -8.70
C THR A 197 4.92 14.02 -7.87
N ALA A 198 4.27 12.87 -8.08
CA ALA A 198 4.67 11.58 -7.52
C ALA A 198 5.11 10.64 -8.64
N ALA A 199 6.06 9.74 -8.33
CA ALA A 199 6.49 8.67 -9.20
C ALA A 199 6.53 7.35 -8.43
N VAL A 200 5.88 6.32 -8.97
CA VAL A 200 5.94 4.95 -8.43
C VAL A 200 7.12 4.23 -9.06
N SER A 201 8.05 3.77 -8.23
CA SER A 201 9.23 3.04 -8.69
C SER A 201 8.89 1.65 -9.25
N MET A 202 9.76 1.12 -10.11
CA MET A 202 9.63 -0.22 -10.71
C MET A 202 8.33 -0.45 -11.50
N ASN A 203 7.67 0.61 -11.98
CA ASN A 203 6.43 0.48 -12.74
C ASN A 203 6.61 -0.44 -13.97
N GLY A 204 5.75 -1.45 -14.10
CA GLY A 204 5.77 -2.46 -15.15
C GLY A 204 6.89 -3.51 -15.02
N ASN A 205 7.74 -3.44 -14.00
CA ASN A 205 8.88 -4.33 -13.87
C ASN A 205 8.55 -5.60 -13.07
N THR A 206 9.34 -6.65 -13.32
CA THR A 206 9.43 -7.80 -12.42
C THR A 206 10.49 -7.52 -11.34
N VAL A 207 10.28 -7.92 -10.08
CA VAL A 207 11.21 -7.63 -8.98
C VAL A 207 11.44 -8.84 -8.10
N GLY A 208 12.45 -8.75 -7.24
CA GLY A 208 12.70 -9.72 -6.17
C GLY A 208 11.71 -9.61 -5.01
N ILE A 209 11.76 -10.58 -4.11
CA ILE A 209 10.77 -10.75 -3.03
C ILE A 209 10.86 -9.69 -1.92
N ALA A 210 11.96 -8.94 -1.84
CA ALA A 210 12.19 -7.90 -0.83
C ALA A 210 11.97 -6.48 -1.36
N MET A 211 11.43 -6.31 -2.57
CA MET A 211 11.17 -4.99 -3.15
C MET A 211 10.08 -4.24 -2.36
N PRO A 212 10.37 -3.11 -1.70
CA PRO A 212 9.31 -2.26 -1.17
C PRO A 212 8.55 -1.58 -2.32
N VAL A 213 7.29 -1.23 -2.09
CA VAL A 213 6.63 -0.19 -2.89
C VAL A 213 7.30 1.13 -2.54
N ILE A 214 7.72 1.91 -3.54
CA ILE A 214 8.40 3.20 -3.33
C ILE A 214 7.67 4.27 -4.13
N ILE A 215 7.25 5.33 -3.45
CA ILE A 215 6.70 6.53 -4.06
C ILE A 215 7.63 7.69 -3.73
N SER A 216 8.22 8.27 -4.76
CA SER A 216 9.07 9.45 -4.65
C SER A 216 8.31 10.69 -5.10
N PHE A 217 8.43 11.78 -4.36
CA PHE A 217 7.83 13.07 -4.65
C PHE A 217 8.89 14.06 -5.13
N SER A 218 8.54 14.92 -6.09
CA SER A 218 9.47 15.92 -6.63
C SER A 218 9.86 17.02 -5.64
N LYS A 219 9.13 17.15 -4.52
CA LYS A 219 9.42 18.10 -3.44
C LYS A 219 9.10 17.48 -2.07
N PRO A 220 9.68 17.99 -0.96
CA PRO A 220 9.33 17.58 0.39
C PRO A 220 7.84 17.74 0.72
N ILE A 221 7.24 16.70 1.28
CA ILE A 221 5.85 16.65 1.75
C ILE A 221 5.80 17.09 3.21
N LYS A 222 4.94 18.06 3.51
CA LYS A 222 4.73 18.58 4.86
C LYS A 222 3.42 18.10 5.47
N ASN A 223 2.35 18.05 4.69
CA ASN A 223 1.13 17.38 5.09
C ASN A 223 1.19 15.89 4.73
N LYS A 224 1.87 15.11 5.58
CA LYS A 224 2.09 13.68 5.32
C LYS A 224 0.82 12.86 5.53
N ILE A 225 -0.06 13.27 6.44
CA ILE A 225 -1.30 12.54 6.80
C ILE A 225 -2.23 12.44 5.58
N ASP A 226 -2.59 13.57 4.97
CA ASP A 226 -3.55 13.57 3.85
C ASP A 226 -2.98 12.90 2.60
N VAL A 227 -1.66 13.05 2.38
CA VAL A 227 -0.98 12.34 1.30
C VAL A 227 -1.04 10.83 1.53
N GLU A 228 -0.67 10.36 2.72
CA GLU A 228 -0.62 8.94 3.04
C GLU A 228 -2.01 8.28 2.97
N ARG A 229 -3.08 8.97 3.43
CA ARG A 229 -4.47 8.51 3.29
C ARG A 229 -4.93 8.37 1.83
N SER A 230 -4.28 9.05 0.90
CA SER A 230 -4.59 8.95 -0.54
C SER A 230 -3.82 7.85 -1.27
N LEU A 231 -2.96 7.11 -0.57
CA LEU A 231 -2.15 6.05 -1.15
C LEU A 231 -2.82 4.70 -0.92
N GLU A 232 -2.78 3.85 -1.93
CA GLU A 232 -3.35 2.52 -1.90
C GLU A 232 -2.37 1.52 -2.51
N VAL A 233 -2.20 0.39 -1.83
CA VAL A 233 -1.48 -0.78 -2.36
C VAL A 233 -2.46 -1.95 -2.43
N ILE A 234 -2.57 -2.53 -3.62
CA ILE A 234 -3.38 -3.72 -3.87
C ILE A 234 -2.44 -4.84 -4.26
N SER A 235 -2.47 -5.95 -3.51
CA SER A 235 -1.67 -7.14 -3.80
C SER A 235 -2.54 -8.36 -4.09
N ASP A 236 -2.09 -9.19 -5.04
CA ASP A 236 -2.70 -10.48 -5.34
C ASP A 236 -1.62 -11.57 -5.42
N PRO A 237 -1.60 -12.57 -4.52
CA PRO A 237 -2.53 -12.73 -3.39
C PRO A 237 -2.41 -11.59 -2.36
N PRO A 238 -3.49 -11.29 -1.60
CA PRO A 238 -3.44 -10.25 -0.58
C PRO A 238 -2.34 -10.49 0.45
N GLN A 239 -1.48 -9.49 0.63
CA GLN A 239 -0.44 -9.41 1.64
C GLN A 239 -0.48 -8.04 2.31
N PRO A 240 -1.22 -7.92 3.43
CA PRO A 240 -1.28 -6.70 4.21
C PRO A 240 0.10 -6.22 4.67
N GLY A 241 0.22 -4.93 4.87
CA GLY A 241 1.47 -4.24 5.12
C GLY A 241 1.23 -2.87 5.74
N GLY A 242 2.20 -1.99 5.59
CA GLY A 242 2.08 -0.64 6.11
C GLY A 242 2.99 0.32 5.37
N TRP A 243 2.71 1.61 5.53
CA TRP A 243 3.52 2.70 5.03
C TRP A 243 4.57 3.14 6.06
N GLY A 244 5.68 3.69 5.57
CA GLY A 244 6.70 4.33 6.39
C GLY A 244 7.44 5.39 5.58
N TRP A 245 7.57 6.59 6.14
CA TRP A 245 8.33 7.66 5.49
C TRP A 245 9.82 7.36 5.56
N PHE A 246 10.42 7.16 4.40
CA PHE A 246 11.85 6.90 4.26
C PHE A 246 12.65 8.21 4.33
N ARG A 247 12.13 9.26 3.69
CA ARG A 247 12.63 10.65 3.73
C ARG A 247 11.45 11.62 3.67
N ASP A 248 11.71 12.93 3.65
CA ASP A 248 10.66 13.96 3.55
C ASP A 248 9.92 13.96 2.21
N ASN A 249 10.47 13.33 1.17
CA ASN A 249 9.92 13.25 -0.18
C ASN A 249 9.86 11.82 -0.71
N GLU A 250 9.92 10.82 0.17
CA GLU A 250 9.91 9.40 -0.23
C GLU A 250 9.23 8.57 0.85
N ILE A 251 8.21 7.82 0.45
CA ILE A 251 7.45 6.93 1.32
C ILE A 251 7.48 5.52 0.75
N HIS A 252 7.69 4.55 1.63
CA HIS A 252 7.73 3.14 1.27
C HIS A 252 6.54 2.39 1.85
N TYR A 253 6.11 1.33 1.17
CA TYR A 253 5.22 0.32 1.74
C TYR A 253 5.85 -1.05 1.63
N ARG A 254 5.73 -1.85 2.70
CA ARG A 254 6.10 -3.27 2.66
C ARG A 254 5.14 -4.13 3.48
N PRO A 255 4.98 -5.42 3.09
CA PRO A 255 4.38 -6.43 3.96
C PRO A 255 5.26 -6.72 5.18
N VAL A 256 4.68 -7.43 6.15
CA VAL A 256 5.36 -7.85 7.39
C VAL A 256 6.57 -8.74 7.08
N GLU A 257 6.36 -9.72 6.21
CA GLU A 257 7.37 -10.64 5.67
C GLU A 257 7.60 -10.33 4.19
N TYR A 258 8.63 -10.90 3.55
CA TYR A 258 8.86 -10.73 2.12
C TYR A 258 7.61 -11.07 1.27
N TRP A 259 7.52 -10.46 0.10
CA TRP A 259 6.46 -10.79 -0.84
C TRP A 259 6.50 -12.26 -1.23
N LYS A 260 5.32 -12.86 -1.38
CA LYS A 260 5.19 -14.20 -1.93
C LYS A 260 5.62 -14.18 -3.41
N PRO A 261 6.31 -15.21 -3.90
CA PRO A 261 6.64 -15.32 -5.31
C PRO A 261 5.38 -15.30 -6.18
N GLY A 262 5.43 -14.55 -7.29
CA GLY A 262 4.30 -14.39 -8.21
C GLY A 262 3.29 -13.31 -7.81
N THR A 263 3.43 -12.67 -6.65
CA THR A 263 2.51 -11.60 -6.23
C THR A 263 2.52 -10.44 -7.23
N THR A 264 1.33 -10.02 -7.67
CA THR A 264 1.16 -8.77 -8.41
C THR A 264 0.85 -7.64 -7.43
N VAL A 265 1.50 -6.50 -7.60
CA VAL A 265 1.32 -5.32 -6.74
C VAL A 265 0.92 -4.15 -7.61
N LYS A 266 -0.19 -3.50 -7.27
CA LYS A 266 -0.66 -2.25 -7.87
C LYS A 266 -0.62 -1.15 -6.82
N VAL A 267 -0.27 0.04 -7.26
CA VAL A 267 -0.10 1.22 -6.42
C VAL A 267 -0.88 2.36 -7.03
N ASN A 268 -1.79 2.95 -6.25
CA ASN A 268 -2.49 4.19 -6.62
C ASN A 268 -2.07 5.29 -5.63
N ALA A 269 -1.55 6.39 -6.16
CA ALA A 269 -1.24 7.59 -5.40
C ALA A 269 -2.19 8.70 -5.86
N ASN A 270 -3.33 8.82 -5.18
CA ASN A 270 -4.43 9.71 -5.56
C ASN A 270 -4.21 11.14 -5.04
N ILE A 271 -3.07 11.72 -5.42
CA ILE A 271 -2.59 12.98 -4.83
C ILE A 271 -3.13 14.24 -5.53
N ASN A 272 -3.84 14.13 -6.65
CA ASN A 272 -4.30 15.30 -7.40
C ASN A 272 -5.12 16.25 -6.52
N GLY A 273 -4.74 17.52 -6.50
CA GLY A 273 -5.37 18.57 -5.71
C GLY A 273 -5.19 18.45 -4.18
N ILE A 274 -4.48 17.45 -3.66
CA ILE A 274 -4.21 17.33 -2.21
C ILE A 274 -3.26 18.42 -1.78
N ASP A 275 -3.57 19.14 -0.71
CA ASP A 275 -2.62 20.05 -0.04
C ASP A 275 -1.50 19.21 0.60
N VAL A 276 -0.31 19.29 0.03
CA VAL A 276 0.90 18.59 0.51
C VAL A 276 1.69 19.47 1.50
N GLY A 277 1.16 20.65 1.84
CA GLY A 277 1.66 21.62 2.80
C GLY A 277 2.58 22.68 2.21
N LYS A 278 2.57 23.87 2.85
CA LYS A 278 3.22 25.11 2.40
C LYS A 278 2.61 25.69 1.12
N GLY A 279 1.28 25.62 0.99
CA GLY A 279 0.56 26.15 -0.18
C GLY A 279 0.84 25.38 -1.47
N ARG A 280 1.30 24.13 -1.35
CA ARG A 280 1.62 23.27 -2.49
C ARG A 280 0.59 22.15 -2.59
N TYR A 281 0.31 21.73 -3.82
CA TYR A 281 -0.70 20.73 -4.12
C TYR A 281 -0.16 19.62 -5.00
N GLY A 282 -0.71 18.42 -4.88
CA GLY A 282 -0.43 17.36 -5.85
C GLY A 282 -0.93 17.76 -7.24
N ARG A 283 -0.08 17.59 -8.25
CA ARG A 283 -0.33 17.98 -9.65
C ARG A 283 -1.28 17.05 -10.39
N SER A 284 -1.18 15.76 -10.05
CA SER A 284 -1.84 14.68 -10.78
C SER A 284 -1.69 13.40 -9.97
N ASP A 285 -2.65 12.50 -10.11
CA ASP A 285 -2.51 11.14 -9.57
C ASP A 285 -1.36 10.40 -10.26
N ALA A 286 -0.75 9.46 -9.53
CA ALA A 286 0.23 8.54 -10.08
C ALA A 286 -0.21 7.10 -9.86
N LYS A 287 0.02 6.24 -10.85
CA LYS A 287 -0.25 4.81 -10.76
C LYS A 287 0.98 4.04 -11.14
N GLY A 288 1.17 2.90 -10.51
CA GLY A 288 2.25 1.98 -10.85
C GLY A 288 1.91 0.55 -10.50
N SER A 289 2.69 -0.37 -11.03
CA SER A 289 2.58 -1.78 -10.67
C SER A 289 3.91 -2.48 -10.82
N PHE A 290 4.12 -3.58 -10.10
CA PHE A 290 5.20 -4.51 -10.36
C PHE A 290 4.73 -5.93 -10.09
N THR A 291 5.49 -6.89 -10.61
CA THR A 291 5.25 -8.32 -10.35
C THR A 291 6.46 -8.91 -9.61
N VAL A 292 6.22 -9.58 -8.50
CA VAL A 292 7.25 -10.33 -7.80
C VAL A 292 7.50 -11.61 -8.59
N ARG A 293 8.76 -11.91 -8.92
CA ARG A 293 9.06 -13.08 -9.74
C ARG A 293 8.58 -14.39 -9.07
N PRO A 294 8.32 -15.46 -9.82
CA PRO A 294 7.78 -16.72 -9.26
C PRO A 294 8.79 -17.55 -8.47
N VAL A 295 10.07 -17.15 -8.43
CA VAL A 295 11.13 -17.83 -7.67
C VAL A 295 11.55 -16.94 -6.51
N ALA A 296 11.39 -17.38 -5.27
CA ALA A 296 11.97 -16.68 -4.12
C ALA A 296 13.49 -16.87 -4.17
N THR A 297 14.28 -15.79 -4.28
CA THR A 297 15.76 -15.88 -4.23
C THR A 297 16.24 -15.00 -3.10
N THR A 298 17.09 -15.56 -2.25
CA THR A 298 17.80 -14.85 -1.19
C THR A 298 19.26 -15.23 -1.28
N ALA A 299 20.13 -14.35 -0.76
CA ALA A 299 21.53 -14.69 -0.60
C ALA A 299 22.01 -14.31 0.79
N ARG A 300 22.94 -15.10 1.34
CA ARG A 300 23.59 -14.85 2.62
C ARG A 300 25.10 -14.84 2.42
N ALA A 301 25.73 -13.70 2.63
CA ALA A 301 27.15 -13.47 2.47
C ALA A 301 27.82 -13.33 3.84
N ASP A 302 28.59 -14.34 4.23
CA ASP A 302 29.41 -14.30 5.42
C ASP A 302 30.81 -13.78 5.06
N VAL A 303 31.03 -12.49 5.32
CA VAL A 303 32.30 -11.81 5.03
C VAL A 303 33.30 -11.90 6.18
N GLY A 304 32.87 -12.37 7.35
CA GLY A 304 33.68 -12.39 8.57
C GLY A 304 34.34 -13.72 8.89
N SER A 305 33.71 -14.83 8.51
CA SER A 305 34.13 -16.17 8.93
C SER A 305 34.43 -17.09 7.75
N THR A 306 33.47 -17.34 6.85
CA THR A 306 33.64 -18.34 5.78
C THR A 306 34.09 -17.75 4.46
N HIS A 307 33.91 -16.43 4.26
CA HIS A 307 34.10 -15.76 2.97
C HIS A 307 33.30 -16.44 1.85
N GLN A 308 32.08 -16.89 2.16
CA GLN A 308 31.17 -17.49 1.21
C GLN A 308 29.86 -16.71 1.12
N MET A 309 29.29 -16.67 -0.08
CA MET A 309 27.91 -16.29 -0.31
C MET A 309 27.10 -17.51 -0.73
N GLU A 310 26.10 -17.84 0.06
CA GLU A 310 25.14 -18.90 -0.19
C GLU A 310 23.90 -18.31 -0.85
N VAL A 311 23.51 -18.83 -2.01
CA VAL A 311 22.34 -18.37 -2.76
C VAL A 311 21.27 -19.44 -2.70
N PHE A 312 20.08 -19.05 -2.27
CA PHE A 312 18.93 -19.93 -2.10
C PHE A 312 17.85 -19.57 -3.10
N GLN A 313 17.25 -20.57 -3.74
CA GLN A 313 16.03 -20.42 -4.55
C GLN A 313 14.93 -21.29 -3.95
N ASN A 314 13.79 -20.69 -3.62
CA ASN A 314 12.68 -21.31 -2.90
C ASN A 314 13.11 -22.03 -1.61
N GLY A 315 14.13 -21.48 -0.93
CA GLY A 315 14.69 -22.04 0.30
C GLY A 315 15.75 -23.13 0.09
N GLU A 316 15.98 -23.59 -1.15
CA GLU A 316 17.00 -24.59 -1.46
C GLU A 316 18.32 -23.93 -1.84
N LEU A 317 19.43 -24.40 -1.29
CA LEU A 317 20.77 -23.91 -1.65
C LEU A 317 21.09 -24.32 -3.10
N VAL A 318 21.23 -23.33 -3.99
CA VAL A 318 21.52 -23.57 -5.41
C VAL A 318 22.97 -23.26 -5.79
N ARG A 319 23.65 -22.40 -5.01
CA ARG A 319 25.06 -22.07 -5.25
C ARG A 319 25.75 -21.56 -3.99
N THR A 320 27.02 -21.94 -3.85
CA THR A 320 27.95 -21.32 -2.90
C THR A 320 29.04 -20.62 -3.70
N VAL A 321 29.23 -19.32 -3.45
CA VAL A 321 30.11 -18.43 -4.19
C VAL A 321 31.23 -17.94 -3.25
N PRO A 322 32.51 -18.21 -3.56
CA PRO A 322 33.62 -17.59 -2.84
C PRO A 322 33.60 -16.07 -3.04
N ILE A 323 33.66 -15.32 -1.95
CA ILE A 323 33.63 -13.86 -1.95
C ILE A 323 34.87 -13.27 -1.29
N SER A 324 35.18 -12.02 -1.60
CA SER A 324 36.10 -11.17 -0.82
C SER A 324 35.41 -9.85 -0.53
N GLY A 325 35.16 -9.55 0.74
CA GLY A 325 34.58 -8.28 1.18
C GLY A 325 35.62 -7.16 1.34
N GLY A 326 35.21 -6.12 2.07
CA GLY A 326 36.01 -4.96 2.41
C GLY A 326 37.11 -5.23 3.43
N ARG A 327 38.31 -4.70 3.17
CA ARG A 327 39.49 -4.81 4.04
C ARG A 327 39.26 -4.15 5.40
N ALA A 328 40.19 -4.34 6.33
CA ALA A 328 40.18 -3.61 7.61
C ALA A 328 40.19 -2.08 7.34
N GLY A 329 39.32 -1.34 8.02
CA GLY A 329 39.06 0.10 7.74
C GLY A 329 37.85 0.30 6.81
N ASP A 330 37.69 -0.57 5.81
CA ASP A 330 36.65 -0.49 4.78
C ASP A 330 35.66 -1.65 4.83
N ALA A 331 35.49 -2.26 6.00
CA ALA A 331 34.68 -3.47 6.18
C ALA A 331 33.30 -3.33 5.50
N THR A 332 32.91 -4.34 4.72
CA THR A 332 31.58 -4.41 4.08
C THR A 332 30.51 -4.38 5.15
N ARG A 333 29.47 -3.56 4.98
CA ARG A 333 28.46 -3.42 6.04
C ARG A 333 27.64 -4.70 6.25
N ASP A 334 27.33 -5.04 7.50
CA ASP A 334 26.39 -6.09 7.89
C ASP A 334 24.94 -5.61 7.71
N GLY A 335 24.01 -6.55 7.53
CA GLY A 335 22.58 -6.30 7.41
C GLY A 335 21.98 -6.80 6.10
N ILE A 336 20.67 -6.69 5.98
CA ILE A 336 19.92 -7.06 4.76
C ILE A 336 20.04 -5.92 3.76
N LYS A 337 20.65 -6.18 2.61
CA LYS A 337 20.76 -5.21 1.53
C LYS A 337 19.94 -5.68 0.35
N VAL A 338 18.95 -4.88 -0.05
CA VAL A 338 18.16 -5.14 -1.23
C VAL A 338 18.93 -4.68 -2.46
N ILE A 339 18.98 -5.49 -3.52
CA ILE A 339 19.62 -5.08 -4.78
C ILE A 339 18.82 -3.93 -5.40
N ILE A 340 19.53 -2.85 -5.69
CA ILE A 340 18.96 -1.57 -6.11
C ILE A 340 19.05 -1.40 -7.63
N GLU A 341 20.20 -1.75 -8.19
CA GLU A 341 20.57 -1.45 -9.57
C GLU A 341 21.47 -2.58 -10.09
N LYS A 342 21.41 -2.81 -11.39
CA LYS A 342 22.26 -3.78 -12.09
C LYS A 342 22.84 -3.14 -13.35
N ARG A 343 24.16 -3.26 -13.53
CA ARG A 343 24.91 -2.85 -14.72
C ARG A 343 25.78 -4.01 -15.19
N ASP A 344 25.64 -4.40 -16.44
CA ASP A 344 26.49 -5.41 -17.08
C ASP A 344 27.95 -4.95 -17.13
N HIS A 345 28.17 -3.66 -17.41
CA HIS A 345 29.47 -3.01 -17.32
C HIS A 345 29.33 -1.61 -16.72
N MET A 346 30.27 -1.22 -15.84
CA MET A 346 30.38 0.16 -15.37
C MET A 346 31.80 0.51 -14.92
N VAL A 347 32.10 1.81 -14.92
CA VAL A 347 33.28 2.35 -14.23
C VAL A 347 32.87 2.79 -12.83
N MET A 348 33.47 2.18 -11.81
CA MET A 348 33.31 2.59 -10.42
C MET A 348 34.36 3.65 -10.09
N ASP A 349 33.91 4.90 -9.97
CA ASP A 349 34.74 6.05 -9.62
C ASP A 349 34.45 6.47 -8.17
N ALA A 350 35.48 6.47 -7.33
CA ALA A 350 35.40 6.82 -5.91
C ALA A 350 34.98 8.28 -5.68
N GLU A 351 35.19 9.16 -6.67
CA GLU A 351 34.71 10.56 -6.62
C GLU A 351 33.18 10.60 -6.49
N THR A 352 32.46 9.62 -7.07
CA THR A 352 30.99 9.54 -7.00
C THR A 352 30.44 9.25 -5.60
N ILE A 353 31.32 8.81 -4.68
CA ILE A 353 30.99 8.59 -3.27
C ILE A 353 31.74 9.55 -2.33
N GLY A 354 32.38 10.60 -2.89
CA GLY A 354 33.02 11.68 -2.14
C GLY A 354 34.46 11.40 -1.71
N ILE A 355 35.16 10.47 -2.38
CA ILE A 355 36.61 10.26 -2.18
C ILE A 355 37.36 11.04 -3.26
N GLU A 356 38.17 12.01 -2.84
CA GLU A 356 38.92 12.91 -3.73
C GLU A 356 40.06 12.17 -4.44
N LYS A 357 40.51 12.68 -5.60
CA LYS A 357 41.51 12.01 -6.45
C LYS A 357 42.91 11.90 -5.85
N ASP A 358 43.24 12.75 -4.89
CA ASP A 358 44.49 12.74 -4.15
C ASP A 358 44.44 11.87 -2.88
N ASP A 359 43.26 11.33 -2.55
CA ASP A 359 43.09 10.40 -1.44
C ASP A 359 43.76 9.04 -1.76
N PRO A 360 44.57 8.47 -0.84
CA PRO A 360 45.19 7.16 -1.05
C PRO A 360 44.19 6.01 -1.27
N ASP A 361 42.92 6.17 -0.87
CA ASP A 361 41.84 5.20 -1.08
C ASP A 361 41.06 5.45 -2.40
N TYR A 362 41.47 6.43 -3.22
CA TYR A 362 40.87 6.69 -4.53
C TYR A 362 40.97 5.49 -5.46
N TYR A 363 39.86 5.18 -6.13
CA TYR A 363 39.82 4.16 -7.18
C TYR A 363 38.96 4.61 -8.37
N ASN A 364 39.38 4.20 -9.56
CA ASN A 364 38.64 4.36 -10.80
C ASN A 364 38.75 3.05 -11.59
N THR A 365 37.79 2.16 -11.39
CA THR A 365 37.91 0.75 -11.79
C THR A 365 36.76 0.33 -12.70
N PRO A 366 37.04 -0.09 -13.96
CA PRO A 366 36.04 -0.74 -14.80
C PRO A 366 35.72 -2.13 -14.23
N VAL A 367 34.44 -2.44 -14.10
CA VAL A 367 33.97 -3.73 -13.59
C VAL A 367 32.78 -4.24 -14.39
N ASP A 368 32.66 -5.56 -14.43
CA ASP A 368 31.52 -6.24 -15.02
C ASP A 368 30.58 -6.78 -13.94
N TRP A 369 29.32 -6.99 -14.33
CA TRP A 369 28.30 -7.65 -13.51
C TRP A 369 28.05 -6.96 -12.17
N ALA A 370 28.00 -5.63 -12.19
CA ALA A 370 27.85 -4.82 -10.99
C ALA A 370 26.38 -4.76 -10.52
N MET A 371 26.16 -5.18 -9.28
CA MET A 371 24.87 -5.11 -8.60
C MET A 371 24.99 -4.21 -7.37
N ARG A 372 24.34 -3.04 -7.40
CA ARG A 372 24.39 -2.07 -6.31
C ARG A 372 23.55 -2.54 -5.14
N VAL A 373 24.10 -2.46 -3.93
CA VAL A 373 23.39 -2.85 -2.69
C VAL A 373 23.32 -1.72 -1.65
N THR A 374 24.11 -0.65 -1.79
CA THR A 374 24.01 0.56 -0.95
C THR A 374 24.17 1.85 -1.75
N TRP A 375 23.69 2.97 -1.21
CA TRP A 375 23.92 4.29 -1.79
C TRP A 375 25.36 4.78 -1.59
N SER A 376 26.04 4.32 -0.53
CA SER A 376 27.46 4.61 -0.26
C SER A 376 28.44 3.82 -1.13
N GLY A 377 27.98 3.17 -2.20
CA GLY A 377 28.86 2.55 -3.20
C GLY A 377 29.29 1.11 -2.93
N GLU A 378 28.60 0.34 -2.08
CA GLU A 378 28.85 -1.11 -2.02
C GLU A 378 28.11 -1.84 -3.15
N PHE A 379 28.85 -2.69 -3.86
CA PHE A 379 28.36 -3.54 -4.94
C PHE A 379 28.78 -4.99 -4.74
N ILE A 380 28.07 -5.91 -5.38
CA ILE A 380 28.57 -7.25 -5.73
C ILE A 380 28.99 -7.18 -7.20
N HIS A 381 30.23 -7.55 -7.54
CA HIS A 381 30.72 -7.45 -8.92
C HIS A 381 31.88 -8.42 -9.24
N SER A 382 32.13 -8.61 -10.54
CA SER A 382 33.28 -9.35 -11.05
C SER A 382 34.60 -8.66 -10.67
N ALA A 383 35.54 -9.42 -10.13
CA ALA A 383 36.83 -8.92 -9.69
C ALA A 383 37.96 -9.93 -10.01
N PRO A 384 38.33 -10.11 -11.29
CA PRO A 384 39.35 -11.08 -11.71
C PRO A 384 40.69 -10.89 -11.01
N TRP A 385 41.04 -9.66 -10.63
CA TRP A 385 42.27 -9.33 -9.91
C TRP A 385 42.34 -9.88 -8.47
N SER A 386 41.22 -10.35 -7.90
CA SER A 386 41.14 -10.77 -6.49
C SER A 386 40.74 -12.23 -6.28
N VAL A 387 40.72 -13.05 -7.34
CA VAL A 387 40.30 -14.47 -7.25
C VAL A 387 41.12 -15.29 -6.25
N GLY A 388 42.39 -14.93 -6.02
CA GLY A 388 43.22 -15.57 -5.00
C GLY A 388 42.78 -15.31 -3.55
N SER A 389 42.06 -14.21 -3.30
CA SER A 389 41.55 -13.83 -1.98
C SER A 389 40.11 -14.29 -1.74
N GLN A 390 39.33 -14.51 -2.79
CA GLN A 390 37.93 -14.93 -2.69
C GLN A 390 37.81 -16.28 -1.98
N GLY A 391 36.99 -16.35 -0.92
CA GLY A 391 36.91 -17.51 -0.04
C GLY A 391 37.98 -17.59 1.05
N ARG A 392 38.83 -16.56 1.20
CA ARG A 392 39.97 -16.58 2.15
C ARG A 392 40.22 -15.27 2.89
N ALA A 393 40.06 -14.12 2.24
CA ALA A 393 40.42 -12.83 2.80
C ALA A 393 39.62 -11.70 2.14
N ASN A 394 39.47 -10.59 2.87
CA ASN A 394 38.80 -9.38 2.40
C ASN A 394 39.84 -8.34 1.94
N VAL A 395 39.75 -7.91 0.67
CA VAL A 395 40.73 -6.98 0.06
C VAL A 395 40.11 -5.78 -0.65
N SER A 396 38.78 -5.63 -0.67
CA SER A 396 38.11 -4.53 -1.39
C SER A 396 37.98 -3.26 -0.53
N HIS A 397 37.44 -2.18 -1.12
CA HIS A 397 37.03 -0.95 -0.42
C HIS A 397 35.58 -1.02 0.11
N GLY A 398 35.03 -2.22 0.32
CA GLY A 398 33.67 -2.46 0.82
C GLY A 398 32.78 -3.26 -0.13
N CYS A 399 33.12 -3.30 -1.42
CA CYS A 399 32.47 -4.18 -2.40
C CYS A 399 32.65 -5.66 -2.07
N THR A 400 31.77 -6.48 -2.61
CA THR A 400 31.83 -7.94 -2.54
C THR A 400 32.36 -8.46 -3.86
N ASN A 401 33.65 -8.75 -3.88
CA ASN A 401 34.35 -9.26 -5.04
C ASN A 401 34.00 -10.73 -5.27
N VAL A 402 33.65 -11.08 -6.51
CA VAL A 402 33.46 -12.46 -6.96
C VAL A 402 34.25 -12.73 -8.25
N SER A 403 34.50 -14.00 -8.56
CA SER A 403 35.14 -14.37 -9.83
C SER A 403 34.24 -14.02 -11.02
N PRO A 404 34.77 -13.76 -12.22
CA PRO A 404 33.96 -13.42 -13.40
C PRO A 404 32.75 -14.34 -13.64
N ALA A 405 32.96 -15.67 -13.62
CA ALA A 405 31.89 -16.64 -13.83
C ALA A 405 30.82 -16.66 -12.72
N ASN A 406 31.19 -16.29 -11.49
CA ASN A 406 30.22 -16.12 -10.40
C ASN A 406 29.50 -14.77 -10.51
N GLY A 407 30.20 -13.71 -10.93
CA GLY A 407 29.59 -12.41 -11.22
C GLY A 407 28.50 -12.51 -12.27
N GLU A 408 28.80 -13.14 -13.40
CA GLU A 408 27.85 -13.40 -14.48
C GLU A 408 26.63 -14.19 -13.98
N TRP A 409 26.87 -15.32 -13.31
CA TRP A 409 25.76 -16.14 -12.82
C TRP A 409 24.89 -15.41 -11.79
N LEU A 410 25.49 -14.68 -10.84
CA LEU A 410 24.75 -13.90 -9.86
C LEU A 410 23.94 -12.81 -10.57
N PHE A 411 24.53 -12.16 -11.57
CA PHE A 411 23.84 -11.17 -12.38
C PHE A 411 22.67 -11.77 -13.16
N GLU A 412 22.74 -13.00 -13.62
CA GLU A 412 21.60 -13.65 -14.28
C GLU A 412 20.50 -14.09 -13.30
N ASN A 413 20.89 -14.51 -12.08
CA ASN A 413 19.98 -15.17 -11.13
C ASN A 413 19.42 -14.27 -10.03
N LEU A 414 20.06 -13.14 -9.75
CA LEU A 414 19.58 -12.11 -8.83
C LEU A 414 18.91 -10.97 -9.58
N ARG A 415 17.95 -10.32 -8.93
CA ARG A 415 17.17 -9.22 -9.50
C ARG A 415 17.14 -8.03 -8.55
N ILE A 416 16.88 -6.84 -9.11
CA ILE A 416 16.48 -5.68 -8.31
C ILE A 416 15.30 -6.10 -7.42
N GLY A 417 15.40 -5.81 -6.12
CA GLY A 417 14.44 -6.26 -5.12
C GLY A 417 14.80 -7.57 -4.40
N ASP A 418 15.88 -8.27 -4.75
CA ASP A 418 16.32 -9.43 -3.96
C ASP A 418 17.10 -9.02 -2.71
N PRO A 419 16.87 -9.68 -1.56
CA PRO A 419 17.65 -9.45 -0.36
C PRO A 419 18.97 -10.24 -0.39
N VAL A 420 20.05 -9.56 -0.02
CA VAL A 420 21.34 -10.16 0.30
C VAL A 420 21.69 -9.81 1.74
N GLU A 421 21.68 -10.80 2.63
CA GLU A 421 22.07 -10.64 4.03
C GLU A 421 23.60 -10.71 4.14
N PHE A 422 24.22 -9.66 4.67
CA PHE A 422 25.65 -9.62 4.97
C PHE A 422 25.88 -9.80 6.46
N VAL A 423 26.83 -10.66 6.82
CA VAL A 423 27.16 -10.95 8.23
C VAL A 423 28.66 -11.07 8.47
N GLY A 424 29.06 -10.80 9.71
CA GLY A 424 30.38 -11.12 10.24
C GLY A 424 31.41 -10.00 10.13
N SER A 425 31.08 -8.84 9.57
CA SER A 425 32.03 -7.72 9.49
C SER A 425 32.12 -6.89 10.76
N GLY A 426 31.05 -6.87 11.56
CA GLY A 426 30.90 -6.03 12.75
C GLY A 426 30.58 -4.56 12.43
N ARG A 427 30.41 -4.19 11.15
CA ARG A 427 30.09 -2.82 10.72
C ARG A 427 28.62 -2.74 10.28
N PRO A 428 27.68 -2.21 11.07
CA PRO A 428 26.26 -2.23 10.70
C PRO A 428 25.93 -1.30 9.52
N LEU A 429 24.94 -1.70 8.72
CA LEU A 429 24.31 -0.84 7.73
C LEU A 429 23.56 0.31 8.42
N LYS A 430 23.78 1.53 7.94
CA LYS A 430 23.09 2.72 8.46
C LYS A 430 21.73 2.89 7.77
N ARG A 431 20.70 3.30 8.52
CA ARG A 431 19.39 3.68 7.97
C ARG A 431 19.56 4.68 6.83
N GLY A 432 18.83 4.48 5.74
CA GLY A 432 18.88 5.35 4.58
C GLY A 432 20.03 5.07 3.61
N ASN A 433 20.92 4.11 3.88
CA ASN A 433 22.03 3.72 2.99
C ASN A 433 21.68 2.50 2.13
N GLY A 434 20.88 2.70 1.09
CA GLY A 434 20.13 1.66 0.38
C GLY A 434 18.73 1.51 0.96
N TRP A 435 17.92 0.58 0.43
CA TRP A 435 16.60 0.28 0.98
C TRP A 435 16.75 -0.55 2.26
N THR A 436 16.62 0.14 3.40
CA THR A 436 16.96 -0.38 4.74
C THR A 436 15.73 -0.87 5.51
N ASP A 437 14.60 -0.98 4.82
CA ASP A 437 13.26 -1.32 5.30
C ASP A 437 13.20 -2.63 6.08
N TRP A 438 14.09 -3.57 5.74
CA TRP A 438 14.19 -4.91 6.31
C TRP A 438 15.25 -5.04 7.43
N ASN A 439 15.96 -3.96 7.77
CA ASN A 439 16.94 -3.96 8.87
C ASN A 439 16.35 -3.51 10.22
N ILE A 440 15.04 -3.23 10.23
CA ILE A 440 14.27 -2.82 11.41
C ILE A 440 13.02 -3.70 11.50
N SER A 441 12.44 -3.79 12.70
CA SER A 441 11.18 -4.52 12.88
C SER A 441 10.06 -3.89 12.05
N PHE A 442 9.01 -4.65 11.75
CA PHE A 442 7.84 -4.09 11.08
C PHE A 442 7.19 -2.97 11.91
N GLU A 443 7.16 -3.11 13.24
CA GLU A 443 6.67 -2.09 14.17
C GLU A 443 7.48 -0.79 14.09
N GLU A 444 8.81 -0.88 14.08
CA GLU A 444 9.68 0.29 13.92
C GLU A 444 9.49 0.92 12.53
N PHE A 445 9.33 0.11 11.47
CA PHE A 445 9.06 0.60 10.12
C PHE A 445 7.77 1.42 10.06
N VAL A 446 6.65 0.89 10.56
CA VAL A 446 5.37 1.61 10.55
C VAL A 446 5.34 2.75 11.56
N SER A 447 6.24 2.80 12.55
CA SER A 447 6.40 3.98 13.41
C SER A 447 6.85 5.24 12.64
N HIS A 448 7.32 5.07 11.40
CA HIS A 448 7.62 6.17 10.48
C HIS A 448 6.43 6.59 9.62
N SER A 449 5.27 5.94 9.73
CA SER A 449 4.00 6.42 9.16
C SER A 449 3.60 7.74 9.80
N ALA A 450 2.89 8.59 9.03
CA ALA A 450 2.21 9.76 9.60
C ALA A 450 0.84 9.41 10.19
N LEU A 451 0.31 8.23 9.88
CA LEU A 451 -0.94 7.70 10.40
C LEU A 451 -0.68 6.93 11.70
N THR A 452 -1.64 6.99 12.62
CA THR A 452 -1.54 6.32 13.91
C THR A 452 -2.52 5.15 14.00
N PRO A 453 -2.17 4.02 14.65
CA PRO A 453 -3.11 2.93 14.90
C PRO A 453 -4.39 3.45 15.58
N GLY A 454 -5.54 3.30 14.90
CA GLY A 454 -6.83 3.87 15.33
C GLY A 454 -7.40 4.96 14.43
N ASP A 455 -6.63 5.44 13.44
CA ASP A 455 -7.18 6.23 12.34
C ASP A 455 -8.21 5.38 11.56
N PRO A 456 -9.44 5.90 11.30
CA PRO A 456 -10.52 5.14 10.66
C PRO A 456 -10.20 4.73 9.21
N ASP A 457 -9.16 5.32 8.62
CA ASP A 457 -8.77 5.16 7.22
C ASP A 457 -7.50 4.29 7.04
N ILE A 458 -7.06 3.55 8.07
CA ILE A 458 -5.94 2.61 7.92
C ILE A 458 -6.41 1.40 7.11
N VAL A 459 -6.08 1.40 5.83
CA VAL A 459 -6.13 0.19 5.00
C VAL A 459 -4.81 -0.57 5.20
N TYR A 460 -4.85 -1.66 5.96
CA TYR A 460 -3.72 -2.58 6.15
C TYR A 460 -3.50 -3.49 4.94
#